data_AF-A0A1V5X6J8-F1
#
_entry.id   AF-A0A1V5X6J8-F1
#
_cell.length_a   1.000
_cell.length_b   1.000
_cell.length_c   1.000
_cell.angle_alpha   90.00
_cell.angle_beta   90.00
_cell.angle_gamma   90.00
#
_symmetry.space_group_name_H-M   'P 1'
#
loop_
_entity.id
_entity.type
_entity.pdbx_description
1 polymer ?
#
loop_
_entity_poly.entity_id
_entity_poly.type
_entity_poly.pdbx_seq_one_letter_code
_entity_poly.pdbx_strand_id
1 'polypeptide(L)'
;MQVIGTFWSRGHGTGHWQSEARVNGGTEQAMASLVRPTDSMPVGSLLVQSHSQNGTKLGYFAMKKREPGYFSEGGDWEYVVVSRDGRVESRGKIESCARCHAQAPVDYLFRLTP
;
A
#
# COMPACT_ATOMS: atom_id res chain seq x y z
N MET A 1 11.35 9.73 -0.76
CA MET A 1 10.03 9.16 -1.11
C MET A 1 9.55 9.87 -2.36
N GLN A 2 9.19 9.13 -3.41
CA GLN A 2 8.70 9.67 -4.69
C GLN A 2 7.18 9.53 -4.77
N VAL A 3 6.47 10.53 -5.29
CA VAL A 3 5.04 10.44 -5.62
C VAL A 3 4.88 9.65 -6.91
N ILE A 4 4.01 8.65 -6.91
CA ILE A 4 3.75 7.79 -8.08
C ILE A 4 2.34 7.95 -8.65
N GLY A 5 1.47 8.73 -7.99
CA GLY A 5 0.17 9.07 -8.55
C GLY A 5 -0.78 9.66 -7.52
N THR A 6 -1.83 10.31 -8.05
CA THR A 6 -3.00 10.76 -7.30
C THR A 6 -4.26 10.22 -7.95
N PHE A 7 -5.15 9.60 -7.17
CA PHE A 7 -6.33 8.90 -7.69
C PHE A 7 -7.44 8.87 -6.63
N TRP A 8 -8.67 8.56 -7.08
CA TRP A 8 -9.77 8.29 -6.16
C TRP A 8 -9.73 6.86 -5.68
N SER A 9 -9.44 6.66 -4.39
CA SER A 9 -9.50 5.33 -3.78
C SER A 9 -10.89 5.07 -3.22
N ARG A 10 -11.48 3.96 -3.63
CA ARG A 10 -12.66 3.35 -2.98
C ARG A 10 -12.27 2.31 -1.92
N GLY A 11 -10.96 2.13 -1.69
CA GLY A 11 -10.39 1.16 -0.77
C GLY A 11 -9.85 1.81 0.51
N HIS A 12 -9.59 0.97 1.53
CA HIS A 12 -9.15 1.32 2.90
C HIS A 12 -10.25 1.91 3.81
N GLY A 13 -11.46 1.36 3.71
CA GLY A 13 -12.63 1.72 4.52
C GLY A 13 -13.91 1.68 3.69
N THR A 14 -14.93 2.45 4.11
CA THR A 14 -16.21 2.62 3.39
C THR A 14 -16.28 3.93 2.59
N GLY A 15 -15.22 4.74 2.60
CA GLY A 15 -15.21 6.07 1.99
C GLY A 15 -14.61 6.15 0.59
N HIS A 16 -14.82 7.31 -0.04
CA HIS A 16 -14.15 7.72 -1.28
C HIS A 16 -13.12 8.78 -0.95
N TRP A 17 -11.84 8.47 -1.18
CA TRP A 17 -10.74 9.31 -0.73
C TRP A 17 -9.93 9.79 -1.92
N GLN A 18 -9.64 11.10 -1.95
CA GLN A 18 -8.55 11.57 -2.78
C GLN A 18 -7.26 11.02 -2.18
N SER A 19 -6.54 10.24 -2.97
CA SER A 19 -5.35 9.52 -2.52
C SER A 19 -4.12 10.00 -3.24
N GLU A 20 -3.01 10.08 -2.51
CA GLU A 20 -1.67 10.26 -3.08
C GLU A 20 -0.82 9.06 -2.65
N ALA A 21 -0.25 8.35 -3.61
CA ALA A 21 0.65 7.22 -3.37
C ALA A 21 2.11 7.65 -3.53
N ARG A 22 2.96 7.16 -2.62
CA ARG A 22 4.39 7.41 -2.59
C ARG A 22 5.16 6.11 -2.35
N VAL A 23 6.40 6.05 -2.85
CA VAL A 23 7.29 4.91 -2.67
C VAL A 23 8.72 5.32 -2.29
N ASN A 24 9.48 4.41 -1.66
CA ASN A 24 10.93 4.59 -1.49
C ASN A 24 11.70 4.32 -2.79
N GLY A 25 12.94 4.78 -2.87
CA GLY A 25 13.73 4.68 -4.12
C GLY A 25 13.93 3.22 -4.56
N GLY A 26 13.84 2.99 -5.87
CA GLY A 26 13.93 1.66 -6.48
C GLY A 26 12.61 0.89 -6.50
N THR A 27 11.68 1.20 -5.59
CA THR A 27 10.35 0.57 -5.58
C THR A 27 9.52 0.99 -6.80
N GLU A 28 9.67 2.22 -7.29
CA GLU A 28 8.96 2.65 -8.51
C GLU A 28 9.36 1.81 -9.74
N GLN A 29 10.64 1.49 -9.89
CA GLN A 29 11.16 0.67 -10.98
C GLN A 29 10.73 -0.79 -10.84
N ALA A 30 10.75 -1.31 -9.61
CA ALA A 30 10.25 -2.65 -9.31
C ALA A 30 8.76 -2.78 -9.62
N MET A 31 7.93 -1.79 -9.25
CA MET A 31 6.50 -1.79 -9.58
C MET A 31 6.24 -1.81 -11.08
N ALA A 32 7.01 -1.04 -11.86
CA ALA A 32 6.90 -1.05 -13.33
C ALA A 32 7.26 -2.42 -13.96
N SER A 33 7.97 -3.27 -13.22
CA SER A 33 8.41 -4.59 -13.66
C SER A 33 7.43 -5.72 -13.26
N LEU A 34 6.35 -5.42 -12.53
CA LEU A 34 5.31 -6.39 -12.16
C LEU A 34 4.38 -6.71 -13.34
N VAL A 35 4.85 -7.53 -14.27
CA VAL A 35 4.15 -7.85 -15.52
C VAL A 35 3.38 -9.17 -15.41
N ARG A 36 3.96 -10.15 -14.72
CA ARG A 36 3.41 -11.49 -14.57
C ARG A 36 2.68 -11.62 -13.23
N PRO A 37 1.63 -12.44 -13.14
CA PRO A 37 0.94 -12.70 -11.88
C PRO A 37 1.84 -13.27 -10.76
N THR A 38 2.96 -13.91 -11.13
CA THR A 38 3.93 -14.51 -10.19
C THR A 38 5.09 -13.59 -9.84
N ASP A 39 5.13 -12.37 -10.39
CA ASP A 39 6.15 -11.39 -10.00
C ASP A 39 5.89 -10.92 -8.56
N SER A 40 6.96 -10.57 -7.85
CA SER A 40 6.89 -10.10 -6.46
C SER A 40 7.79 -8.90 -6.26
N MET A 41 7.38 -8.01 -5.36
CA MET A 41 8.16 -6.86 -4.99
C MET A 41 9.42 -7.27 -4.21
N PRO A 42 10.53 -6.53 -4.37
CA PRO A 42 11.72 -6.74 -3.55
C PRO A 42 11.44 -6.52 -2.05
N VAL A 43 12.10 -7.32 -1.21
CA VAL A 43 12.10 -7.09 0.25
C VAL A 43 12.58 -5.67 0.54
N GLY A 44 11.87 -4.97 1.42
CA GLY A 44 12.17 -3.58 1.76
C GLY A 44 11.46 -2.54 0.89
N SER A 45 10.73 -2.95 -0.15
CA SER A 45 9.82 -2.05 -0.87
C SER A 45 8.78 -1.46 0.07
N LEU A 46 8.61 -0.14 0.01
CA LEU A 46 7.69 0.61 0.86
C LEU A 46 6.76 1.43 -0.02
N LEU A 47 5.46 1.20 0.16
CA LEU A 47 4.39 1.98 -0.42
C LEU A 47 3.65 2.71 0.68
N VAL A 48 3.35 3.99 0.47
CA VAL A 48 2.60 4.83 1.40
C VAL A 48 1.48 5.52 0.62
N GLN A 49 0.25 5.31 1.02
CA GLN A 49 -0.91 6.03 0.50
C GLN A 49 -1.43 6.98 1.56
N SER A 50 -1.53 8.27 1.23
CA SER A 50 -2.22 9.24 2.07
C SER A 50 -3.63 9.47 1.57
N HIS A 51 -4.57 9.68 2.49
CA HIS A 51 -5.95 10.04 2.16
C HIS A 51 -6.21 11.51 2.48
N SER A 52 -6.95 12.17 1.62
CA SER A 52 -7.48 13.50 1.84
C SER A 52 -8.92 13.64 1.38
N GLN A 53 -9.63 14.56 2.01
CA GLN A 53 -10.98 14.99 1.64
C GLN A 53 -11.07 16.50 1.77
N ASN A 54 -11.57 17.19 0.73
CA ASN A 54 -11.72 18.66 0.71
C ASN A 54 -10.42 19.39 1.13
N GLY A 55 -9.26 18.92 0.65
CA GLY A 55 -7.95 19.47 0.98
C GLY A 55 -7.41 19.11 2.39
N THR A 56 -8.20 18.42 3.23
CA THR A 56 -7.77 17.97 4.55
C THR A 56 -7.22 16.55 4.48
N LYS A 57 -5.97 16.36 4.91
CA LYS A 57 -5.37 15.03 5.06
C LYS A 57 -5.95 14.30 6.26
N LEU A 58 -6.28 13.02 6.09
CA LEU A 58 -7.00 12.20 7.09
C LEU A 58 -6.10 11.13 7.74
N GLY A 59 -5.04 10.72 7.08
CA GLY A 59 -4.12 9.71 7.59
C GLY A 59 -3.27 9.11 6.49
N TYR A 60 -2.49 8.10 6.87
CA TYR A 60 -1.64 7.32 5.97
C TYR A 60 -1.85 5.84 6.18
N PHE A 61 -1.78 5.11 5.08
CA PHE A 61 -1.70 3.67 5.03
C PHE A 61 -0.38 3.30 4.38
N ALA A 62 0.32 2.30 4.90
CA ALA A 62 1.57 1.86 4.32
C ALA A 62 1.68 0.34 4.27
N MET A 63 2.46 -0.12 3.30
CA MET A 63 2.81 -1.52 3.10
C MET A 63 4.31 -1.60 2.92
N LYS A 64 4.99 -2.42 3.73
CA LYS A 64 6.40 -2.75 3.57
C LYS A 64 6.58 -4.22 3.25
N LYS A 65 7.25 -4.53 2.14
CA LYS A 65 7.56 -5.90 1.77
C LYS A 65 8.57 -6.48 2.74
N ARG A 66 8.25 -7.62 3.32
CA ARG A 66 9.08 -8.37 4.28
C ARG A 66 9.67 -9.61 3.63
N GLU A 67 10.54 -10.26 4.39
CA GLU A 67 11.14 -11.53 4.05
C GLU A 67 10.06 -12.62 3.84
N PRO A 68 10.28 -13.57 2.92
CA PRO A 68 9.33 -14.67 2.68
C PRO A 68 8.94 -15.42 3.96
N GLY A 69 7.65 -15.66 4.16
CA GLY A 69 7.11 -16.35 5.33
C GLY A 69 6.83 -15.44 6.54
N TYR A 70 7.08 -14.13 6.42
CA TYR A 70 6.66 -13.17 7.43
C TYR A 70 5.14 -13.20 7.61
N PHE A 71 4.38 -13.18 6.52
CA PHE A 71 2.91 -13.20 6.55
C PHE A 71 2.38 -13.72 5.21
N SER A 72 2.46 -15.03 5.01
CA SER A 72 2.10 -15.68 3.74
C SER A 72 0.69 -15.33 3.26
N GLU A 73 -0.29 -15.26 4.18
CA GLU A 73 -1.68 -14.90 3.89
C GLU A 73 -1.87 -13.41 3.55
N GLY A 74 -0.88 -12.57 3.87
CA GLY A 74 -0.80 -11.16 3.52
C GLY A 74 0.27 -10.85 2.47
N GLY A 75 0.75 -11.85 1.73
CA GLY A 75 1.74 -11.67 0.67
C GLY A 75 3.10 -11.19 1.17
N ASP A 76 3.44 -11.51 2.42
CA ASP A 76 4.64 -11.04 3.10
C ASP A 76 4.72 -9.51 3.20
N TRP A 77 3.57 -8.84 3.25
CA TRP A 77 3.48 -7.41 3.53
C TRP A 77 3.25 -7.15 5.02
N GLU A 78 4.03 -6.21 5.56
CA GLU A 78 3.74 -5.54 6.82
C GLU A 78 2.85 -4.33 6.53
N TYR A 79 1.63 -4.33 7.10
CA TYR A 79 0.65 -3.27 6.93
C TYR A 79 0.73 -2.28 8.08
N VAL A 80 0.52 -0.99 7.81
CA VAL A 80 0.57 0.10 8.80
C VAL A 80 -0.57 1.08 8.58
N VAL A 81 -1.22 1.49 9.67
CA VAL A 81 -2.19 2.58 9.71
C VAL A 81 -1.62 3.68 10.61
N VAL A 82 -1.58 4.90 10.07
CA VAL A 82 -1.05 6.08 10.75
C VAL A 82 -2.13 7.15 10.73
N SER A 83 -2.46 7.70 11.89
CA SER A 83 -3.41 8.80 12.00
C SER A 83 -2.86 10.08 11.37
N ARG A 84 -3.73 11.06 11.15
CA ARG A 84 -3.38 12.38 10.58
C ARG A 84 -2.20 13.06 11.29
N ASP A 85 -2.08 12.90 12.61
CA ASP A 85 -1.04 13.48 13.46
C ASP A 85 0.28 12.69 13.45
N GLY A 86 0.36 11.59 12.71
CA GLY A 86 1.57 10.77 12.57
C GLY A 86 1.71 9.65 13.59
N ARG A 87 0.75 9.46 14.51
CA ARG A 87 0.76 8.32 15.42
C ARG A 87 0.44 7.03 14.68
N VAL A 88 1.21 5.97 14.94
CA VAL A 88 0.91 4.62 14.46
C VAL A 88 -0.29 4.08 15.24
N GLU A 89 -1.39 3.79 14.54
CA GLU A 89 -2.59 3.21 15.13
C GLU A 89 -2.56 1.69 15.11
N SER A 90 -1.97 1.11 14.05
CA SER A 90 -1.84 -0.33 13.88
C SER A 90 -0.67 -0.64 12.96
N ARG A 91 0.02 -1.75 13.22
CA ARG A 91 1.19 -2.18 12.46
C ARG A 91 1.36 -3.69 12.56
N GLY A 92 1.76 -4.33 11.46
CA GLY A 92 2.11 -5.75 11.44
C GLY A 92 1.25 -6.56 10.48
N LYS A 93 0.79 -7.73 10.94
CA LYS A 93 -0.06 -8.66 10.18
C LYS A 93 -1.53 -8.28 10.33
N ILE A 94 -1.97 -7.24 9.63
CA ILE A 94 -3.35 -6.75 9.73
C ILE A 94 -4.25 -7.54 8.78
N GLU A 95 -5.04 -8.47 9.32
CA GLU A 95 -5.88 -9.40 8.55
C GLU A 95 -6.87 -8.70 7.61
N SER A 96 -7.48 -7.59 8.06
CA SER A 96 -8.44 -6.83 7.24
C SER A 96 -7.79 -6.23 5.99
N CYS A 97 -6.53 -5.78 6.10
CA CYS A 97 -5.76 -5.30 4.96
C CYS A 97 -5.39 -6.46 4.04
N ALA A 98 -4.82 -7.53 4.59
CA ALA A 98 -4.43 -8.72 3.83
C ALA A 98 -5.60 -9.31 3.01
N ARG A 99 -6.78 -9.45 3.63
CA ARG A 99 -7.97 -10.01 2.97
C ARG A 99 -8.42 -9.21 1.74
N CYS A 100 -8.32 -7.88 1.79
CA CYS A 100 -8.66 -7.05 0.63
C CYS A 100 -7.54 -7.13 -0.42
N HIS A 101 -6.29 -7.02 0.00
CA HIS A 101 -5.14 -7.02 -0.90
C HIS A 101 -4.87 -8.38 -1.56
N ALA A 102 -5.31 -9.49 -0.97
CA ALA A 102 -5.25 -10.82 -1.58
C ALA A 102 -6.05 -10.92 -2.89
N GLN A 103 -6.96 -9.98 -3.14
CA GLN A 103 -7.75 -9.90 -4.38
C GLN A 103 -7.03 -9.10 -5.48
N ALA A 104 -5.88 -8.52 -5.19
CA ALA A 104 -5.11 -7.77 -6.16
C ALA A 104 -4.47 -8.70 -7.21
N PRO A 105 -4.28 -8.22 -8.45
CA PRO A 105 -3.87 -9.08 -9.56
C PRO A 105 -2.41 -9.54 -9.51
N VAL A 106 -1.55 -8.83 -8.77
CA VAL A 106 -0.13 -9.14 -8.65
C VAL A 106 0.38 -8.71 -7.28
N ASP A 107 1.15 -9.58 -6.62
CA ASP A 107 1.84 -9.32 -5.35
C ASP A 107 1.08 -8.52 -4.29
N TYR A 108 -0.23 -8.71 -4.16
CA TYR A 108 -1.08 -7.97 -3.21
C TYR A 108 -1.13 -6.45 -3.48
N LEU A 109 -0.81 -6.02 -4.70
CA LEU A 109 -0.82 -4.62 -5.15
C LEU A 109 -1.87 -4.37 -6.23
N PHE A 110 -2.80 -3.46 -5.95
CA PHE A 110 -3.73 -2.96 -6.96
C PHE A 110 -3.00 -2.06 -7.95
N ARG A 111 -3.41 -2.11 -9.22
CA ARG A 111 -2.92 -1.16 -10.21
C ARG A 111 -3.36 0.25 -9.82
N LEU A 112 -2.38 1.13 -9.66
CA LEU A 112 -2.61 2.55 -9.41
C LEU A 112 -2.76 3.24 -10.77
N THR A 113 -3.89 3.01 -11.45
CA THR A 113 -4.24 3.79 -12.64
C THR A 113 -4.84 5.14 -12.22
N PRO A 114 -4.44 6.25 -12.87
CA PRO A 114 -5.15 7.52 -12.77
C PRO A 114 -6.64 7.41 -13.13
#